data_AF-Q753V4-F1
#
_entry.id   AF-Q753V4-F1
#
_cell.length_a   1.000
_cell.length_b   1.000
_cell.length_c   1.000
_cell.angle_alpha   90.00
_cell.angle_beta   90.00
_cell.angle_gamma   90.00
#
_symmetry.space_group_name_H-M   'P 1'
#
loop_
_entity.id
_entity.type
_entity.pdbx_description
1 polymer ?
#
loop_
_entity_poly.entity_id
_entity_poly.type
_entity_poly.pdbx_seq_one_letter_code
_entity_poly.pdbx_strand_id
1 'polypeptide(L)'
;MKSSSSPSDEGDLYGILDKPNIKQVQFGLGKRFKTWYGSAVYFARDKRTLGYKAKNVGMCDRSMDESTEGGFWLDELFVCEYCFKYYDRPDELVGHVKSCRYKLRLPGRIKYMSPEYTIRKVKGKKHELFCQCMCLFTKLFLDNKSVYFRMTSYEFYILYNTEGREPLGFFSKDLYSYNRNNLACILVFPPYQRRNLGTLLIDFSYRLSRNEGIVSGPEFPLSPFGLIGYLKYWSFAIVWHLTEGELSNLHKVSLNVISEVTGIRVSDVIITLKHLQCLTENNEILLPVIRRWAKELKVDRGFMIQEQYLLLND
;
A
#
# COMPACT_ATOMS: atom_id res chain seq x y z
N MET A 1 31.19 -30.86 -24.39
CA MET A 1 31.34 -30.26 -23.05
C MET A 1 30.06 -29.52 -22.72
N LYS A 2 29.24 -30.07 -21.82
CA LYS A 2 28.03 -29.40 -21.32
C LYS A 2 28.47 -28.38 -20.26
N SER A 3 28.36 -27.09 -20.56
CA SER A 3 28.54 -26.03 -19.56
C SER A 3 27.28 -25.94 -18.71
N SER A 4 27.40 -26.36 -17.45
CA SER A 4 26.41 -26.15 -16.41
C SER A 4 26.30 -24.65 -16.10
N SER A 5 25.22 -24.01 -16.53
CA SER A 5 24.79 -22.73 -15.98
C SER A 5 24.31 -22.95 -14.54
N SER A 6 24.93 -22.26 -13.59
CA SER A 6 24.51 -22.27 -12.19
C SER A 6 23.11 -21.65 -12.04
N PRO A 7 22.30 -22.07 -11.05
CA PRO A 7 20.93 -21.56 -10.84
C PRO A 7 20.87 -20.10 -10.33
N SER A 8 22.01 -19.41 -10.24
CA SER A 8 22.15 -18.11 -9.55
C SER A 8 21.80 -16.90 -10.42
N ASP A 9 21.77 -17.04 -11.74
CA ASP A 9 21.63 -15.89 -12.65
C ASP A 9 20.18 -15.46 -12.93
N GLU A 10 19.17 -16.25 -12.56
CA GLU A 10 17.76 -15.86 -12.74
C GLU A 10 17.25 -14.88 -11.67
N GLY A 11 17.83 -14.88 -10.46
CA GLY A 11 17.43 -14.02 -9.36
C GLY A 11 17.73 -12.52 -9.58
N ASP A 12 18.76 -12.23 -10.40
CA ASP A 12 19.16 -10.87 -10.73
C ASP A 12 18.22 -10.18 -11.74
N LEU A 13 17.34 -10.94 -12.42
CA LEU A 13 16.50 -10.41 -13.51
C LEU A 13 15.38 -9.44 -13.03
N TYR A 14 14.99 -9.54 -11.75
CA TYR A 14 13.95 -8.69 -11.14
C TYR A 14 14.44 -7.89 -9.92
N GLY A 15 15.72 -7.99 -9.59
CA GLY A 15 16.34 -7.28 -8.47
C GLY A 15 15.77 -7.64 -7.09
N ILE A 16 15.27 -8.87 -6.94
CA ILE A 16 14.79 -9.45 -5.68
C ILE A 16 15.98 -10.10 -5.00
N LEU A 17 16.17 -9.80 -3.71
CA LEU A 17 17.25 -10.36 -2.90
C LEU A 17 16.65 -11.01 -1.65
N ASP A 18 17.20 -12.16 -1.25
CA ASP A 18 16.73 -12.93 -0.09
C ASP A 18 16.94 -12.20 1.25
N LYS A 19 17.84 -11.21 1.27
CA LYS A 19 18.18 -10.43 2.46
C LYS A 19 18.20 -8.93 2.14
N PRO A 20 17.89 -8.07 3.13
CA PRO A 20 18.05 -6.63 2.97
C PRO A 20 19.50 -6.25 2.61
N ASN A 21 19.67 -5.53 1.50
CA ASN A 21 20.95 -5.00 1.04
C ASN A 21 21.16 -3.52 1.42
N ILE A 22 20.08 -2.79 1.71
CA ILE A 22 20.11 -1.45 2.33
C ILE A 22 19.78 -1.63 3.81
N LYS A 23 20.62 -1.18 4.74
CA LYS A 23 20.42 -1.44 6.18
C LYS A 23 19.26 -0.65 6.77
N GLN A 24 19.20 0.65 6.51
CA GLN A 24 18.12 1.52 7.00
C GLN A 24 17.82 2.67 6.05
N VAL A 25 16.66 3.30 6.27
CA VAL A 25 16.20 4.48 5.54
C VAL A 25 16.07 5.65 6.50
N GLN A 26 16.68 6.79 6.14
CA GLN A 26 16.35 8.10 6.67
C GLN A 26 15.18 8.67 5.83
N PHE A 27 13.98 8.71 6.39
CA PHE A 27 12.77 9.23 5.75
C PHE A 27 12.44 10.64 6.23
N GLY A 28 12.56 11.62 5.33
CA GLY A 28 12.55 13.03 5.71
C GLY A 28 13.77 13.39 6.57
N LEU A 29 13.70 14.48 7.32
CA LEU A 29 14.83 14.92 8.16
C LEU A 29 14.83 14.34 9.59
N GLY A 30 13.77 13.63 9.99
CA GLY A 30 13.55 13.27 11.39
C GLY A 30 13.21 11.80 11.68
N LYS A 31 13.18 10.90 10.69
CA LYS A 31 12.72 9.52 10.90
C LYS A 31 13.74 8.53 10.32
N ARG A 32 14.19 7.56 11.12
CA ARG A 32 15.05 6.46 10.68
C ARG A 32 14.45 5.11 11.04
N PHE A 33 14.51 4.15 10.13
CA PHE A 33 14.03 2.79 10.38
C PHE A 33 14.68 1.77 9.43
N LYS A 34 14.79 0.53 9.88
CA LYS A 34 15.36 -0.58 9.11
C LYS A 34 14.46 -0.95 7.92
N THR A 35 15.06 -1.37 6.81
CA THR A 35 14.35 -2.01 5.71
C THR A 35 13.97 -3.44 6.07
N TRP A 36 13.00 -4.01 5.36
CA TRP A 36 12.51 -5.37 5.61
C TRP A 36 12.93 -6.34 4.51
N TYR A 37 13.03 -5.85 3.28
CA TYR A 37 13.34 -6.65 2.10
C TYR A 37 14.49 -6.05 1.30
N GLY A 38 15.20 -6.91 0.58
CA GLY A 38 16.24 -6.48 -0.34
C GLY A 38 15.68 -5.95 -1.66
N SER A 39 16.41 -5.01 -2.25
CA SER A 39 16.10 -4.45 -3.57
C SER A 39 17.39 -4.06 -4.29
N ALA A 40 17.78 -4.83 -5.29
CA ALA A 40 18.93 -4.51 -6.12
C ALA A 40 18.67 -3.35 -7.09
N VAL A 41 17.39 -3.04 -7.36
CA VAL A 41 16.91 -2.05 -8.34
C VAL A 41 17.46 -0.63 -8.08
N TYR A 42 17.87 -0.34 -6.85
CA TYR A 42 18.48 0.95 -6.49
C TYR A 42 19.89 1.15 -7.05
N PHE A 43 20.61 0.07 -7.37
CA PHE A 43 22.04 0.09 -7.62
C PHE A 43 22.36 -0.17 -9.08
N ALA A 44 23.52 0.33 -9.52
CA ALA A 44 24.17 -0.07 -10.76
C ALA A 44 24.77 -1.48 -10.61
N ARG A 45 25.37 -1.98 -11.70
CA ARG A 45 25.99 -3.31 -11.75
C ARG A 45 27.11 -3.50 -10.71
N ASP A 46 27.74 -2.41 -10.28
CA ASP A 46 28.78 -2.41 -9.25
C ASP A 46 28.25 -2.65 -7.83
N LYS A 47 26.93 -2.71 -7.65
CA LYS A 47 26.24 -2.91 -6.35
C LYS A 47 26.59 -1.84 -5.30
N ARG A 48 27.19 -0.72 -5.69
CA ARG A 48 27.66 0.35 -4.79
C ARG A 48 27.12 1.71 -5.20
N THR A 49 27.06 1.98 -6.49
CA THR A 49 26.60 3.26 -7.03
C THR A 49 25.09 3.21 -7.21
N LEU A 50 24.37 4.21 -6.72
CA LEU A 50 22.94 4.35 -7.01
C LEU A 50 22.72 4.54 -8.51
N GLY A 51 21.77 3.81 -9.09
CA GLY A 51 21.55 3.76 -10.54
C GLY A 51 21.27 5.12 -11.19
N TYR A 52 20.70 6.08 -10.44
CA TYR A 52 20.48 7.44 -10.96
C TYR A 52 21.79 8.24 -11.11
N LYS A 53 22.86 7.89 -10.39
CA LYS A 53 24.19 8.52 -10.50
C LYS A 53 24.98 7.93 -11.66
N ALA A 54 24.84 6.64 -11.92
CA ALA A 54 25.56 5.95 -13.00
C ALA A 54 25.28 6.52 -14.40
N LYS A 55 24.13 7.16 -14.62
CA LYS A 55 23.81 7.83 -15.90
C LYS A 55 24.55 9.16 -16.12
N ASN A 56 25.09 9.76 -15.06
CA ASN A 56 25.70 11.09 -15.08
C ASN A 56 27.23 11.07 -14.87
N VAL A 57 27.82 9.89 -14.68
CA VAL A 57 29.24 9.74 -14.40
C VAL A 57 29.89 9.01 -15.58
N GLY A 58 30.54 9.78 -16.45
CA GLY A 58 31.70 9.25 -17.15
C GLY A 58 32.71 8.83 -16.09
N MET A 59 33.14 7.57 -16.14
CA MET A 59 34.03 6.85 -15.21
C MET A 59 34.83 7.80 -14.30
N CYS A 60 34.29 8.10 -13.11
CA CYS A 60 35.10 8.70 -12.05
C CYS A 60 35.37 7.62 -11.01
N ASP A 61 36.66 7.29 -10.92
CA ASP A 61 37.24 6.28 -10.07
C ASP A 61 37.06 6.73 -8.61
N ARG A 62 36.22 6.01 -7.86
CA ARG A 62 36.17 6.15 -6.39
C ARG A 62 36.86 4.95 -5.79
N SER A 63 37.96 5.26 -5.10
CA SER A 63 38.82 4.35 -4.35
C SER A 63 38.04 3.42 -3.41
N MET A 64 38.56 2.19 -3.32
CA MET A 64 38.11 1.13 -2.41
C MET A 64 38.07 1.62 -0.96
N ASP A 65 36.87 1.81 -0.40
CA ASP A 65 36.68 1.58 1.03
C ASP A 65 36.26 0.12 1.20
N GLU A 66 37.16 -0.65 1.81
CA GLU A 66 36.90 -1.98 2.31
C GLU A 66 36.06 -1.91 3.60
N SER A 67 35.19 -2.90 3.76
CA SER A 67 34.41 -3.23 4.97
C SER A 67 33.17 -2.37 5.28
N THR A 68 32.06 -2.61 4.57
CA THR A 68 30.75 -2.47 5.22
C THR A 68 30.58 -3.65 6.19
N GLU A 69 30.80 -3.40 7.49
CA GLU A 69 30.45 -4.36 8.54
C GLU A 69 28.98 -4.78 8.39
N GLY A 70 28.73 -6.07 8.16
CA GLY A 70 27.39 -6.64 8.12
C GLY A 70 26.82 -6.96 6.73
N GLY A 71 27.61 -6.84 5.64
CA GLY A 71 27.22 -7.35 4.32
C GLY A 71 26.16 -6.51 3.57
N PHE A 72 25.89 -5.29 4.04
CA PHE A 72 25.02 -4.34 3.35
C PHE A 72 25.78 -3.64 2.21
N TRP A 73 25.05 -3.32 1.14
CA TRP A 73 25.56 -2.55 -0.01
C TRP A 73 25.49 -1.03 0.27
N LEU A 74 24.55 -0.61 1.12
CA LEU A 74 24.40 0.75 1.58
C LEU A 74 23.88 0.77 3.02
N ASP A 75 24.58 1.47 3.91
CA ASP A 75 24.15 1.59 5.30
C ASP A 75 22.90 2.45 5.45
N GLU A 76 22.83 3.60 4.78
CA GLU A 76 21.70 4.52 4.92
C GLU A 76 21.26 5.07 3.56
N LEU A 77 19.99 4.88 3.24
CA LEU A 77 19.33 5.53 2.11
C LEU A 77 18.56 6.76 2.60
N PHE A 78 18.85 7.93 2.04
CA PHE A 78 18.24 9.20 2.40
C PHE A 78 17.08 9.52 1.46
N VAL A 79 15.84 9.50 1.97
CA VAL A 79 14.62 9.60 1.17
C VAL A 79 13.83 10.85 1.56
N CYS A 80 13.48 11.69 0.58
CA CYS A 80 12.57 12.81 0.79
C CYS A 80 11.17 12.33 1.14
N GLU A 81 10.63 12.73 2.29
CA GLU A 81 9.29 12.28 2.72
C GLU A 81 8.15 12.80 1.84
N TYR A 82 8.35 13.89 1.09
CA TYR A 82 7.29 14.48 0.25
C TYR A 82 7.26 13.93 -1.18
N CYS A 83 8.41 13.55 -1.74
CA CYS A 83 8.50 13.13 -3.15
C CYS A 83 9.16 11.75 -3.37
N PHE A 84 9.61 11.10 -2.29
CA PHE A 84 10.30 9.81 -2.30
C PHE A 84 11.62 9.77 -3.08
N LYS A 85 12.10 10.91 -3.60
CA LYS A 85 13.43 10.98 -4.22
C LYS A 85 14.49 10.63 -3.18
N TYR A 86 15.45 9.83 -3.60
CA TYR A 86 16.41 9.17 -2.73
C TYR A 86 17.85 9.53 -3.08
N TYR A 87 18.73 9.46 -2.08
CA TYR A 87 20.15 9.83 -2.12
C TYR A 87 20.95 8.86 -1.23
N ASP A 88 22.25 8.78 -1.45
CA ASP A 88 23.22 8.04 -0.61
C ASP A 88 24.01 8.98 0.33
N ARG A 89 23.76 10.30 0.28
CA ARG A 89 24.40 11.32 1.11
C ARG A 89 23.39 12.21 1.83
N PRO A 90 23.64 12.59 3.10
CA PRO A 90 22.75 13.44 3.88
C PRO A 90 22.61 14.86 3.30
N ASP A 91 23.70 15.47 2.83
CA ASP A 91 23.70 16.83 2.31
C ASP A 91 22.78 17.00 1.09
N GLU A 92 22.71 15.98 0.24
CA GLU A 92 21.84 15.97 -0.94
C GLU A 92 20.35 15.99 -0.53
N LEU A 93 19.98 15.24 0.50
CA LEU A 93 18.62 15.26 1.04
C LEU A 93 18.30 16.62 1.68
N VAL A 94 19.21 17.16 2.49
CA VAL A 94 19.03 18.47 3.15
C VAL A 94 18.87 19.58 2.11
N GLY A 95 19.71 19.59 1.08
CA GLY A 95 19.60 20.52 -0.04
C GLY A 95 18.29 20.36 -0.79
N HIS A 96 17.89 19.12 -1.09
CA HIS A 96 16.65 18.82 -1.81
C HIS A 96 15.38 19.24 -1.05
N VAL A 97 15.30 18.98 0.26
CA VAL A 97 14.10 19.30 1.06
C VAL A 97 13.80 20.81 1.05
N LYS A 98 14.82 21.67 0.93
CA LYS A 98 14.66 23.13 0.83
C LYS A 98 13.92 23.56 -0.45
N SER A 99 14.08 22.83 -1.54
CA SER A 99 13.51 23.16 -2.86
C SER A 99 12.50 22.12 -3.38
N CYS A 100 12.09 21.16 -2.54
CA CYS A 100 11.17 20.11 -2.95
C CYS A 100 9.78 20.65 -3.28
N ARG A 101 9.40 20.61 -4.56
CA ARG A 101 8.09 21.04 -5.05
C ARG A 101 6.91 20.38 -4.32
N TYR A 102 7.02 19.09 -4.00
CA TYR A 102 5.94 18.33 -3.37
C TYR A 102 5.76 18.64 -1.88
N LYS A 103 6.73 19.29 -1.23
CA LYS A 103 6.55 19.88 0.10
C LYS A 103 5.55 21.05 0.06
N LEU A 104 5.57 21.84 -1.01
CA LEU A 104 4.72 23.01 -1.17
C LEU A 104 3.38 22.69 -1.85
N ARG A 105 3.38 21.79 -2.84
CA ARG A 105 2.19 21.42 -3.62
C ARG A 105 2.08 19.90 -3.77
N LEU A 106 1.12 19.32 -3.04
CA LEU A 106 0.82 17.89 -3.09
C LEU A 106 0.35 17.44 -4.49
N PRO A 107 0.70 16.21 -4.92
CA PRO A 107 0.26 15.66 -6.21
C PRO A 107 -1.23 15.31 -6.21
N GLY A 108 -1.80 15.15 -7.41
CA GLY A 108 -3.13 14.58 -7.58
C GLY A 108 -4.30 15.48 -7.17
N ARG A 109 -5.51 14.93 -7.29
CA ARG A 109 -6.78 15.57 -6.92
C ARG A 109 -7.28 15.03 -5.59
N ILE A 110 -7.87 15.89 -4.76
CA ILE A 110 -8.47 15.45 -3.49
C ILE A 110 -9.71 14.60 -3.80
N LYS A 111 -9.85 13.45 -3.13
CA LYS A 111 -11.02 12.57 -3.19
C LYS A 111 -11.65 12.28 -1.82
N TYR A 112 -10.95 12.63 -0.75
CA TYR A 112 -11.47 12.65 0.62
C TYR A 112 -10.75 13.74 1.41
N MET A 113 -11.47 14.50 2.21
CA MET A 113 -10.88 15.54 3.07
C MET A 113 -11.67 15.68 4.37
N SER A 114 -11.17 15.03 5.43
CA SER A 114 -11.63 15.22 6.79
C SER A 114 -10.67 16.15 7.57
N PRO A 115 -11.03 16.59 8.79
CA PRO A 115 -10.13 17.37 9.64
C PRO A 115 -8.76 16.70 9.88
N GLU A 116 -8.73 15.37 9.97
CA GLU A 116 -7.50 14.61 10.28
C GLU A 116 -6.77 14.13 9.02
N TYR A 117 -7.52 13.70 7.99
CA TYR A 117 -6.95 12.99 6.84
C TYR A 117 -7.43 13.50 5.49
N THR A 118 -6.50 13.55 4.54
CA THR A 118 -6.78 13.86 3.14
C THR A 118 -6.32 12.70 2.25
N ILE A 119 -7.18 12.20 1.37
CA ILE A 119 -6.80 11.21 0.35
C ILE A 119 -6.78 11.88 -1.02
N ARG A 120 -5.66 11.76 -1.73
CA ARG A 120 -5.47 12.33 -3.08
C ARG A 120 -5.26 11.24 -4.12
N LYS A 121 -6.03 11.33 -5.21
CA LYS A 121 -5.90 10.52 -6.42
C LYS A 121 -4.79 11.08 -7.31
N VAL A 122 -3.70 10.34 -7.42
CA VAL A 122 -2.51 10.64 -8.23
C VAL A 122 -2.47 9.70 -9.43
N LYS A 123 -2.61 10.26 -10.63
CA LYS A 123 -2.50 9.50 -11.88
C LYS A 123 -1.03 9.22 -12.19
N GLY A 124 -0.64 7.94 -12.30
CA GLY A 124 0.74 7.55 -12.54
C GLY A 124 1.32 8.15 -13.82
N LYS A 125 0.54 8.23 -14.90
CA LYS A 125 0.92 8.91 -16.16
C LYS A 125 1.31 10.39 -15.98
N LYS A 126 0.73 11.11 -15.02
CA LYS A 126 0.97 12.55 -14.81
C LYS A 126 2.14 12.81 -13.84
N HIS A 127 2.38 11.88 -12.91
CA HIS A 127 3.35 12.02 -11.83
C HIS A 127 4.34 10.85 -11.82
N GLU A 128 4.83 10.46 -13.00
CA GLU A 128 5.55 9.20 -13.21
C GLU A 128 6.76 9.03 -12.29
N LEU A 129 7.70 9.98 -12.27
CA LEU A 129 8.88 9.93 -11.42
C LEU A 129 8.53 9.84 -9.92
N PHE A 130 7.51 10.57 -9.48
CA PHE A 130 7.04 10.52 -8.10
C PHE A 130 6.52 9.12 -7.75
N CYS A 131 5.69 8.54 -8.62
CA CYS A 131 5.13 7.20 -8.44
C CYS A 131 6.21 6.11 -8.50
N GLN A 132 7.21 6.24 -9.39
CA GLN A 132 8.36 5.34 -9.47
C GLN A 132 9.19 5.37 -8.18
N CYS A 133 9.57 6.56 -7.70
CA CYS A 133 10.30 6.72 -6.43
C CYS A 133 9.52 6.14 -5.24
N MET A 134 8.22 6.40 -5.16
CA MET A 134 7.36 5.83 -4.11
C MET A 134 7.27 4.30 -4.21
N CYS A 135 7.19 3.74 -5.43
CA CYS A 135 7.17 2.31 -5.65
C CYS A 135 8.48 1.62 -5.27
N LEU A 136 9.62 2.24 -5.58
CA LEU A 136 10.94 1.78 -5.13
C LEU A 136 11.03 1.78 -3.61
N PHE A 137 10.61 2.88 -2.96
CA PHE A 137 10.57 2.97 -1.50
C PHE A 137 9.69 1.87 -0.90
N THR A 138 8.54 1.59 -1.52
CA THR A 138 7.60 0.54 -1.11
C THR A 138 8.23 -0.85 -1.18
N LYS A 139 9.06 -1.15 -2.18
CA LYS A 139 9.72 -2.47 -2.35
C LYS A 139 10.60 -2.85 -1.15
N LEU A 140 11.14 -1.85 -0.44
CA LEU A 140 11.94 -2.07 0.78
C LEU A 140 11.09 -2.62 1.95
N PHE A 141 9.77 -2.53 1.86
CA PHE A 141 8.80 -2.90 2.91
C PHE A 141 7.69 -3.83 2.40
N LEU A 142 7.75 -4.25 1.13
CA LEU A 142 6.78 -5.16 0.53
C LEU A 142 7.49 -6.14 -0.39
N ASP A 143 7.38 -7.43 -0.07
CA ASP A 143 8.13 -8.48 -0.76
C ASP A 143 7.69 -8.64 -2.22
N ASN A 144 6.38 -8.79 -2.43
CA ASN A 144 5.75 -9.18 -3.70
C ASN A 144 5.51 -8.00 -4.66
N LYS A 145 6.25 -6.90 -4.55
CA LYS A 145 6.06 -5.74 -5.44
C LYS A 145 6.83 -5.92 -6.77
N SER A 146 6.11 -6.28 -7.82
CA SER A 146 6.66 -6.57 -9.16
C SER A 146 6.74 -5.37 -10.12
N VAL A 147 5.92 -4.32 -9.92
CA VAL A 147 5.86 -3.17 -10.83
C VAL A 147 6.35 -1.89 -10.14
N TYR A 148 7.40 -1.30 -10.70
CA TYR A 148 8.03 -0.06 -10.22
C TYR A 148 8.40 0.95 -11.32
N PHE A 149 8.30 0.60 -12.62
CA PHE A 149 8.64 1.53 -13.71
C PHE A 149 7.46 1.88 -14.64
N ARG A 150 6.55 0.95 -14.92
CA ARG A 150 5.37 1.20 -15.78
C ARG A 150 4.22 1.79 -14.96
N MET A 151 4.17 3.12 -14.87
CA MET A 151 3.17 3.83 -14.04
C MET A 151 1.90 4.25 -14.78
N THR A 152 1.88 4.18 -16.11
CA THR A 152 0.78 4.70 -16.92
C THR A 152 -0.56 3.98 -16.71
N SER A 153 -0.50 2.73 -16.26
CA SER A 153 -1.67 1.87 -16.01
C SER A 153 -2.21 1.96 -14.59
N TYR A 154 -1.61 2.78 -13.72
CA TYR A 154 -1.95 2.81 -12.30
C TYR A 154 -2.45 4.18 -11.84
N GLU A 155 -3.43 4.14 -10.95
CA GLU A 155 -3.81 5.26 -10.11
C GLU A 155 -3.38 4.97 -8.66
N PHE A 156 -2.89 6.01 -7.99
CA PHE A 156 -2.43 5.91 -6.61
C PHE A 156 -3.31 6.80 -5.74
N TYR A 157 -3.77 6.26 -4.62
CA TYR A 157 -4.58 6.97 -3.63
C TYR A 157 -3.75 7.13 -2.38
N ILE A 158 -3.22 8.33 -2.20
CA ILE A 158 -2.23 8.64 -1.16
C ILE A 158 -2.93 9.33 -0.01
N LEU A 159 -2.77 8.76 1.18
CA LEU A 159 -3.25 9.30 2.45
C LEU A 159 -2.23 10.29 2.99
N TYR A 160 -2.71 11.47 3.35
CA TYR A 160 -1.95 12.54 3.98
C TYR A 160 -2.58 12.91 5.31
N ASN A 161 -1.75 13.37 6.25
CA ASN A 161 -2.23 14.20 7.35
C ASN A 161 -2.74 15.53 6.75
N THR A 162 -3.96 15.94 7.09
CA THR A 162 -4.56 17.18 6.57
C THR A 162 -3.74 18.40 6.96
N GLU A 163 -3.26 18.48 8.20
CA GLU A 163 -2.52 19.64 8.70
C GLU A 163 -1.06 19.64 8.26
N GLY A 164 -0.33 18.55 8.54
CA GLY A 164 1.11 18.49 8.30
C GLY A 164 1.52 18.16 6.86
N ARG A 165 0.58 17.70 6.02
CA ARG A 165 0.78 17.34 4.61
C ARG A 165 1.80 16.22 4.39
N GLU A 166 2.25 15.53 5.45
CA GLU A 166 3.09 14.35 5.31
C GLU A 166 2.27 13.18 4.73
N PRO A 167 2.82 12.43 3.77
CA PRO A 167 2.15 11.24 3.28
C PRO A 167 2.32 10.11 4.31
N LEU A 168 1.21 9.43 4.63
CA LEU A 168 1.13 8.43 5.70
C LEU A 168 1.10 7.00 5.15
N GLY A 169 0.63 6.85 3.93
CA GLY A 169 0.50 5.58 3.22
C GLY A 169 -0.25 5.76 1.91
N PHE A 170 -0.40 4.67 1.16
CA PHE A 170 -1.17 4.69 -0.07
C PHE A 170 -1.72 3.30 -0.40
N PHE A 171 -2.67 3.27 -1.33
CA PHE A 171 -2.86 2.11 -2.18
C PHE A 171 -2.81 2.48 -3.66
N SER A 172 -2.63 1.47 -4.51
CA SER A 172 -2.66 1.59 -5.97
C SER A 172 -3.80 0.76 -6.53
N LYS A 173 -4.39 1.25 -7.63
CA LYS A 173 -5.44 0.60 -8.42
C LYS A 173 -4.93 0.44 -9.85
N ASP A 174 -4.99 -0.79 -10.36
CA ASP A 174 -4.67 -1.09 -11.76
C ASP A 174 -5.91 -0.79 -12.62
N LEU A 175 -5.75 0.10 -13.60
CA LEU A 175 -6.82 0.52 -14.51
C LEU A 175 -7.24 -0.58 -15.49
N TYR A 176 -6.37 -1.57 -15.73
CA TYR A 176 -6.61 -2.66 -16.68
C TYR A 176 -6.70 -4.02 -15.99
N SER A 177 -7.01 -4.04 -14.68
CA SER A 177 -7.17 -5.28 -13.93
C SER A 177 -8.25 -6.16 -14.55
N TYR A 178 -7.87 -7.35 -15.03
CA TYR A 178 -8.81 -8.33 -15.60
C TYR A 178 -9.91 -8.71 -14.60
N ASN A 179 -9.52 -8.91 -13.33
CA ASN A 179 -10.42 -9.24 -12.24
C ASN A 179 -11.13 -8.00 -11.64
N ARG A 180 -10.93 -6.82 -12.24
CA ARG A 180 -11.45 -5.53 -11.75
C ARG A 180 -11.14 -5.28 -10.27
N ASN A 181 -9.92 -5.60 -9.84
CA ASN A 181 -9.47 -5.41 -8.46
C ASN A 181 -9.51 -3.93 -8.09
N ASN A 182 -10.01 -3.59 -6.91
CA ASN A 182 -10.06 -2.21 -6.42
C ASN A 182 -8.75 -1.77 -5.78
N LEU A 183 -7.86 -2.73 -5.50
CA LEU A 183 -6.59 -2.51 -4.82
C LEU A 183 -5.57 -3.55 -5.28
N ALA A 184 -4.46 -3.07 -5.84
CA ALA A 184 -3.33 -3.88 -6.29
C ALA A 184 -2.23 -3.98 -5.20
N CYS A 185 -1.82 -2.84 -4.65
CA CYS A 185 -0.81 -2.76 -3.60
C CYS A 185 -1.21 -1.71 -2.58
N ILE A 186 -0.99 -2.00 -1.29
CA ILE A 186 -1.24 -1.09 -0.16
C ILE A 186 -0.03 -1.09 0.77
N LEU A 187 0.35 0.09 1.25
CA LEU A 187 1.36 0.24 2.29
C LEU A 187 1.02 1.45 3.16
N VAL A 188 0.95 1.24 4.47
CA VAL A 188 1.11 2.30 5.46
C VAL A 188 2.60 2.43 5.74
N PHE A 189 3.16 3.63 5.59
CA PHE A 189 4.61 3.79 5.73
C PHE A 189 5.05 3.47 7.15
N PRO A 190 6.25 2.89 7.33
CA PRO A 190 6.65 2.28 8.61
C PRO A 190 6.46 3.18 9.86
N PRO A 191 6.78 4.50 9.84
CA PRO A 191 6.58 5.37 11.01
C PRO A 191 5.12 5.57 11.45
N TYR A 192 4.17 5.26 10.58
CA TYR A 192 2.73 5.55 10.77
C TYR A 192 1.89 4.27 10.89
N GLN A 193 2.52 3.10 10.93
CA GLN A 193 1.82 1.83 11.13
C GLN A 193 1.17 1.74 12.51
N ARG A 194 0.26 0.76 12.68
CA ARG A 194 -0.51 0.51 13.91
C ARG A 194 -1.46 1.65 14.33
N ARG A 195 -1.82 2.53 13.40
CA ARG A 195 -2.80 3.63 13.60
C ARG A 195 -4.11 3.41 12.83
N ASN A 196 -4.45 2.16 12.50
CA ASN A 196 -5.61 1.79 11.66
C ASN A 196 -5.67 2.40 10.25
N LEU A 197 -4.63 3.10 9.79
CA LEU A 197 -4.61 3.74 8.47
C LEU A 197 -4.75 2.75 7.30
N GLY A 198 -4.30 1.51 7.48
CA GLY A 198 -4.50 0.46 6.48
C GLY A 198 -5.97 0.11 6.30
N THR A 199 -6.72 -0.01 7.41
CA THR A 199 -8.17 -0.22 7.39
C THR A 199 -8.89 0.97 6.78
N LEU A 200 -8.46 2.20 7.09
CA LEU A 200 -9.01 3.43 6.48
C LEU A 200 -8.83 3.44 4.95
N LEU A 201 -7.64 3.05 4.47
CA LEU A 201 -7.36 2.96 3.03
C LEU A 201 -8.18 1.85 2.34
N ILE A 202 -8.38 0.70 3.00
CA ILE A 202 -9.25 -0.37 2.51
C ILE A 202 -10.71 0.11 2.45
N ASP A 203 -11.20 0.76 3.52
CA ASP A 203 -12.56 1.32 3.54
C ASP A 203 -12.76 2.30 2.37
N PHE A 204 -11.79 3.18 2.16
CA PHE A 204 -11.83 4.10 1.03
C PHE A 204 -11.85 3.39 -0.34
N SER A 205 -11.11 2.29 -0.53
CA SER A 205 -11.11 1.56 -1.80
C SER A 205 -12.48 0.92 -2.11
N TYR A 206 -13.20 0.46 -1.09
CA TYR A 206 -14.58 -0.02 -1.25
C TYR A 206 -15.57 1.12 -1.49
N ARG A 207 -15.41 2.28 -0.84
CA ARG A 207 -16.23 3.47 -1.13
C ARG A 207 -16.11 3.90 -2.59
N LEU A 208 -14.90 3.86 -3.17
CA LEU A 208 -14.70 4.09 -4.60
C LEU A 208 -15.43 3.04 -5.46
N SER A 209 -15.28 1.76 -5.12
CA SER A 209 -15.88 0.67 -5.90
C SER A 209 -17.41 0.73 -5.89
N ARG A 210 -18.02 1.01 -4.73
CA ARG A 210 -19.46 1.21 -4.59
C ARG A 210 -19.96 2.42 -5.39
N ASN A 211 -19.22 3.53 -5.35
CA ASN A 211 -19.53 4.70 -6.17
C ASN A 211 -19.45 4.40 -7.68
N GLU A 212 -18.58 3.48 -8.09
CA GLU A 212 -18.48 2.99 -9.48
C GLU A 212 -19.52 1.89 -9.81
N GLY A 213 -20.31 1.43 -8.84
CA GLY A 213 -21.27 0.33 -9.01
C GLY A 213 -20.61 -1.04 -9.22
N ILE A 214 -19.40 -1.24 -8.69
CA ILE A 214 -18.59 -2.45 -8.91
C ILE A 214 -18.43 -3.23 -7.60
N VAL A 215 -18.79 -4.51 -7.62
CA VAL A 215 -18.37 -5.50 -6.62
C VAL A 215 -16.91 -5.87 -6.89
N SER A 216 -16.05 -5.65 -5.90
CA SER A 216 -14.60 -5.76 -6.08
C SER A 216 -13.90 -6.28 -4.82
N GLY A 217 -12.59 -6.44 -4.91
CA GLY A 217 -11.73 -6.85 -3.83
C GLY A 217 -10.26 -6.68 -4.19
N PRO A 218 -9.35 -7.09 -3.28
CA PRO A 218 -7.92 -7.03 -3.52
C PRO A 218 -7.48 -7.93 -4.67
N GLU A 219 -6.27 -7.65 -5.15
CA GLU A 219 -5.46 -8.61 -5.88
C GLU A 219 -4.98 -9.75 -4.96
N PHE A 220 -5.01 -10.98 -5.48
CA PHE A 220 -4.50 -12.17 -4.82
C PHE A 220 -3.16 -12.60 -5.45
N PRO A 221 -2.26 -13.24 -4.67
CA PRO A 221 -2.38 -13.59 -3.25
C PRO A 221 -2.14 -12.38 -2.31
N LEU A 222 -2.88 -12.35 -1.19
CA LEU A 222 -2.68 -11.36 -0.13
C LEU A 222 -1.45 -11.70 0.73
N SER A 223 -0.73 -10.69 1.21
CA SER A 223 0.26 -10.88 2.27
C SER A 223 -0.44 -11.24 3.59
N PRO A 224 0.24 -11.88 4.57
CA PRO A 224 -0.37 -12.20 5.87
C PRO A 224 -0.97 -10.97 6.57
N PHE A 225 -0.25 -9.84 6.58
CA PHE A 225 -0.75 -8.58 7.12
C PHE A 225 -1.90 -8.00 6.29
N GLY A 226 -1.86 -8.18 4.97
CA GLY A 226 -2.95 -7.81 4.07
C GLY A 226 -4.23 -8.56 4.41
N LEU A 227 -4.16 -9.89 4.56
CA LEU A 227 -5.30 -10.73 4.93
C LEU A 227 -5.92 -10.32 6.27
N ILE A 228 -5.10 -10.06 7.30
CA ILE A 228 -5.59 -9.57 8.60
C ILE A 228 -6.32 -8.22 8.43
N GLY A 229 -5.75 -7.30 7.65
CA GLY A 229 -6.37 -6.00 7.38
C GLY A 229 -7.71 -6.10 6.67
N TYR A 230 -7.79 -6.97 5.65
CA TYR A 230 -9.03 -7.22 4.90
C TYR A 230 -10.08 -7.93 5.72
N LEU A 231 -9.73 -8.99 6.47
CA LEU A 231 -10.66 -9.67 7.36
C LEU A 231 -11.23 -8.73 8.41
N LYS A 232 -10.42 -7.82 8.96
CA LYS A 232 -10.90 -6.77 9.88
C LYS A 232 -11.94 -5.87 9.21
N TYR A 233 -11.67 -5.38 8.00
CA TYR A 233 -12.61 -4.53 7.28
C TYR A 233 -13.89 -5.28 6.87
N TRP A 234 -13.75 -6.45 6.26
CA TRP A 234 -14.90 -7.25 5.80
C TRP A 234 -15.79 -7.68 6.95
N SER A 235 -15.19 -8.11 8.06
CA SER A 235 -15.94 -8.46 9.28
C SER A 235 -16.75 -7.27 9.77
N PHE A 236 -16.12 -6.09 9.86
CA PHE A 236 -16.81 -4.86 10.24
C PHE A 236 -17.97 -4.55 9.27
N ALA A 237 -17.71 -4.51 7.97
CA ALA A 237 -18.69 -4.11 6.97
C ALA A 237 -19.90 -5.07 6.93
N ILE A 238 -19.65 -6.39 6.91
CA ILE A 238 -20.71 -7.40 6.88
C ILE A 238 -21.53 -7.34 8.17
N VAL A 239 -20.88 -7.33 9.34
CA VAL A 239 -21.59 -7.27 10.63
C VAL A 239 -22.39 -5.98 10.74
N TRP A 240 -21.82 -4.83 10.38
CA TRP A 240 -22.53 -3.55 10.38
C TRP A 240 -23.79 -3.61 9.51
N HIS A 241 -23.69 -4.10 8.27
CA HIS A 241 -24.87 -4.19 7.40
C HIS A 241 -25.94 -5.17 7.91
N LEU A 242 -25.55 -6.26 8.56
CA LEU A 242 -26.45 -7.25 9.15
C LEU A 242 -27.10 -6.80 10.48
N THR A 243 -26.55 -5.79 11.17
CA THR A 243 -27.10 -5.34 12.47
C THR A 243 -27.65 -3.93 12.44
N GLU A 244 -26.96 -2.99 11.80
CA GLU A 244 -27.31 -1.56 11.78
C GLU A 244 -27.69 -1.05 10.38
N GLY A 245 -27.20 -1.71 9.33
CA GLY A 245 -27.35 -1.25 7.95
C GLY A 245 -28.55 -1.83 7.22
N GLU A 246 -28.45 -1.82 5.89
CA GLU A 246 -29.53 -2.18 4.95
C GLU A 246 -30.11 -3.59 5.13
N LEU A 247 -29.36 -4.51 5.76
CA LEU A 247 -29.77 -5.90 5.93
C LEU A 247 -30.33 -6.20 7.34
N SER A 248 -30.32 -5.22 8.24
CA SER A 248 -30.69 -5.38 9.67
C SER A 248 -32.11 -5.90 9.90
N ASN A 249 -33.04 -5.59 8.99
CA ASN A 249 -34.46 -5.95 9.08
C ASN A 249 -34.82 -7.22 8.28
N LEU A 250 -33.83 -7.90 7.67
CA LEU A 250 -34.08 -9.09 6.85
C LEU A 250 -33.98 -10.36 7.68
N HIS A 251 -35.00 -11.22 7.59
CA HIS A 251 -34.99 -12.54 8.23
C HIS A 251 -34.12 -13.57 7.50
N LYS A 252 -33.94 -13.40 6.19
CA LYS A 252 -33.09 -14.24 5.34
C LYS A 252 -32.35 -13.34 4.35
N VAL A 253 -31.08 -13.65 4.12
CA VAL A 253 -30.22 -12.93 3.17
C VAL A 253 -29.36 -13.93 2.42
N SER A 254 -29.23 -13.73 1.10
CA SER A 254 -28.33 -14.53 0.28
C SER A 254 -26.93 -13.92 0.24
N LEU A 255 -25.92 -14.73 -0.09
CA LEU A 255 -24.55 -14.23 -0.24
C LEU A 255 -24.43 -13.15 -1.32
N ASN A 256 -25.25 -13.23 -2.38
CA ASN A 256 -25.29 -12.23 -3.44
C ASN A 256 -25.81 -10.89 -2.92
N VAL A 257 -26.86 -10.88 -2.10
CA VAL A 257 -27.39 -9.64 -1.49
C VAL A 257 -26.36 -9.00 -0.56
N ILE A 258 -25.63 -9.79 0.25
CA ILE A 258 -24.52 -9.28 1.06
C ILE A 258 -23.44 -8.66 0.15
N SER A 259 -23.09 -9.34 -0.93
CA SER A 259 -22.08 -8.91 -1.89
C SER A 259 -22.44 -7.59 -2.58
N GLU A 260 -23.69 -7.45 -3.02
CA GLU A 260 -24.21 -6.25 -3.68
C GLU A 260 -24.23 -5.04 -2.74
N VAL A 261 -24.75 -5.21 -1.52
CA VAL A 261 -24.85 -4.12 -0.54
C VAL A 261 -23.47 -3.66 -0.06
N THR A 262 -22.58 -4.60 0.24
CA THR A 262 -21.24 -4.29 0.77
C THR A 262 -20.22 -3.92 -0.31
N GLY A 263 -20.45 -4.32 -1.56
CA GLY A 263 -19.47 -4.25 -2.65
C GLY A 263 -18.34 -5.28 -2.55
N ILE A 264 -18.41 -6.23 -1.61
CA ILE A 264 -17.41 -7.28 -1.36
C ILE A 264 -17.74 -8.50 -2.23
N ARG A 265 -16.75 -9.12 -2.88
CA ARG A 265 -16.97 -10.35 -3.67
C ARG A 265 -17.59 -11.46 -2.84
N VAL A 266 -18.46 -12.28 -3.45
CA VAL A 266 -19.06 -13.45 -2.80
C VAL A 266 -18.01 -14.38 -2.16
N SER A 267 -16.87 -14.61 -2.84
CA SER A 267 -15.76 -15.40 -2.29
C SER A 267 -15.23 -14.83 -0.97
N ASP A 268 -15.09 -13.51 -0.90
CA ASP A 268 -14.53 -12.79 0.25
C ASP A 268 -15.57 -12.72 1.38
N VAL A 269 -16.86 -12.61 1.04
CA VAL A 269 -17.98 -12.79 1.98
C VAL A 269 -17.93 -14.18 2.63
N ILE A 270 -17.77 -15.25 1.83
CA ILE A 270 -17.69 -16.63 2.34
C ILE A 270 -16.49 -16.78 3.29
N ILE A 271 -15.31 -16.30 2.89
CA ILE A 271 -14.10 -16.33 3.73
C ILE A 271 -14.38 -15.62 5.06
N THR A 272 -15.05 -14.47 5.03
CA THR A 272 -15.34 -13.67 6.22
C THR A 272 -16.37 -14.35 7.13
N LEU A 273 -17.47 -14.88 6.60
CA LEU A 273 -18.47 -15.59 7.41
C LEU A 273 -17.87 -16.84 8.09
N LYS A 274 -16.96 -17.55 7.42
CA LYS A 274 -16.19 -18.64 8.01
C LYS A 274 -15.25 -18.16 9.11
N HIS A 275 -14.55 -17.04 8.88
CA HIS A 275 -13.68 -16.42 9.87
C HIS A 275 -14.44 -15.99 11.14
N LEU A 276 -15.64 -15.45 10.98
CA LEU A 276 -16.53 -15.05 12.07
C LEU A 276 -17.14 -16.22 12.84
N GLN A 277 -17.01 -17.45 12.31
CA GLN A 277 -17.60 -18.68 12.87
C GLN A 277 -19.11 -18.53 13.13
N CYS A 278 -19.81 -17.86 12.21
CA CYS A 278 -21.21 -17.49 12.37
C CYS A 278 -22.16 -18.32 11.51
N LEU A 279 -21.72 -19.45 10.96
CA LEU A 279 -22.53 -20.32 10.09
C LEU A 279 -22.90 -21.62 10.82
N THR A 280 -24.14 -22.08 10.63
CA THR A 280 -24.58 -23.43 11.02
C THR A 280 -24.11 -24.48 10.00
N GLU A 281 -24.29 -25.76 10.32
CA GLU A 281 -24.08 -26.88 9.37
C GLU A 281 -24.93 -26.76 8.10
N ASN A 282 -26.10 -26.12 8.21
CA ASN A 282 -27.01 -25.84 7.10
C ASN A 282 -26.69 -24.52 6.37
N ASN A 283 -25.54 -23.89 6.63
CA ASN A 283 -25.11 -22.59 6.09
C ASN A 283 -26.03 -21.40 6.46
N GLU A 284 -26.70 -21.46 7.60
CA GLU A 284 -27.50 -20.33 8.11
C GLU A 284 -26.65 -19.41 8.99
N ILE A 285 -26.89 -18.10 8.91
CA ILE A 285 -26.17 -17.11 9.72
C ILE A 285 -26.74 -17.05 11.14
N LEU A 286 -25.90 -17.29 12.13
CA LEU A 286 -26.23 -17.21 13.55
C LEU A 286 -26.24 -15.76 14.03
N LEU A 287 -27.42 -15.13 14.06
CA LEU A 287 -27.61 -13.76 14.58
C LEU A 287 -27.02 -13.52 15.99
N PRO A 288 -27.08 -14.46 16.96
CA PRO A 288 -26.44 -14.26 18.26
C PRO A 288 -24.91 -14.09 18.18
N VAL A 289 -24.26 -14.76 17.22
CA VAL A 289 -22.82 -14.65 16.98
C VAL A 289 -22.52 -13.31 16.31
N ILE A 290 -23.29 -12.92 15.29
CA ILE A 290 -23.16 -11.62 14.63
C ILE A 290 -23.33 -10.45 15.62
N ARG A 291 -24.33 -10.50 16.51
CA ARG A 291 -24.55 -9.46 17.54
C ARG A 291 -23.41 -9.36 18.55
N ARG A 292 -22.69 -10.45 18.82
CA ARG A 292 -21.48 -10.43 19.65
C ARG A 292 -20.34 -9.70 18.93
N TRP A 293 -20.10 -10.08 17.68
CA TRP A 293 -19.13 -9.40 16.83
C TRP A 293 -19.42 -7.91 16.66
N ALA A 294 -20.70 -7.52 16.56
CA ALA A 294 -21.10 -6.11 16.48
C ALA A 294 -20.56 -5.29 17.66
N LYS A 295 -20.64 -5.83 18.88
CA LYS A 295 -20.10 -5.21 20.09
C LYS A 295 -18.57 -5.18 20.09
N GLU A 296 -17.93 -6.27 19.71
CA GLU A 296 -16.46 -6.38 19.67
C GLU A 296 -15.83 -5.43 18.63
N LEU A 297 -16.47 -5.32 17.47
CA LEU A 297 -16.05 -4.46 16.36
C LEU A 297 -16.47 -2.99 16.54
N LYS A 298 -17.32 -2.70 17.53
CA LYS A 298 -17.85 -1.35 17.84
C LYS A 298 -18.51 -0.73 16.60
N VAL A 299 -19.40 -1.50 15.97
CA VAL A 299 -20.08 -1.10 14.72
C VAL A 299 -20.95 0.14 14.88
N ASP A 300 -21.38 0.45 16.11
CA ASP A 300 -22.08 1.67 16.51
C ASP A 300 -21.33 2.96 16.15
N ARG A 301 -20.00 2.89 16.05
CA ARG A 301 -19.16 4.05 15.68
C ARG A 301 -19.21 4.39 14.19
N GLY A 302 -19.79 3.52 13.37
CA GLY A 302 -19.83 3.68 11.92
C GLY A 302 -18.48 3.46 11.23
N PHE A 303 -18.48 3.60 9.90
CA PHE A 303 -17.30 3.43 9.06
C PHE A 303 -16.23 4.50 9.30
N MET A 304 -14.97 4.17 8.99
CA MET A 304 -13.85 5.10 9.17
C MET A 304 -13.90 6.24 8.16
N ILE A 305 -14.28 5.93 6.92
CA ILE A 305 -14.54 6.93 5.88
C ILE A 305 -15.97 7.44 6.02
N GLN A 306 -16.09 8.73 6.27
CA GLN A 306 -17.37 9.40 6.46
C GLN A 306 -17.82 10.05 5.14
N GLU A 307 -19.08 9.84 4.77
CA GLU A 307 -19.61 10.20 3.45
C GLU A 307 -19.58 11.70 3.18
N GLN A 308 -19.80 12.53 4.20
CA GLN A 308 -19.79 13.99 4.06
C GLN A 308 -18.42 14.58 3.67
N TYR A 309 -17.33 13.81 3.83
CA TYR A 309 -15.97 14.21 3.45
C TYR A 309 -15.52 13.62 2.11
N LEU A 310 -16.36 12.81 1.45
CA LEU A 310 -16.05 12.23 0.14
C LEU A 310 -16.22 13.27 -0.97
N LEU A 311 -15.25 13.29 -1.89
CA LEU A 311 -15.20 14.19 -3.04
C LEU A 311 -15.01 13.36 -4.31
N LEU A 312 -15.93 12.43 -4.57
CA LEU A 312 -15.79 11.44 -5.64
C LEU A 312 -16.22 11.94 -7.02
N ASN A 313 -17.13 12.92 -7.08
CA ASN A 313 -17.54 13.58 -8.32
C ASN A 313 -16.31 14.20 -9.00
N ASP A 314 -16.12 13.90 -10.29
CA ASP A 314 -15.02 14.41 -11.12
C ASP A 314 -15.42 15.68 -11.89
#